data_AF-A0A0N0XNG2-F1
#
_entry.id   AF-A0A0N0XNG2-F1
#
_cell.length_a   1.000
_cell.length_b   1.000
_cell.length_c   1.000
_cell.angle_alpha   90.00
_cell.angle_beta   90.00
_cell.angle_gamma   90.00
#
_symmetry.space_group_name_H-M   'P 1'
#
loop_
_entity.id
_entity.type
_entity.pdbx_description
1 polymer ?
#
loop_
_entity_poly.entity_id
_entity_poly.type
_entity_poly.pdbx_seq_one_letter_code
_entity_poly.pdbx_strand_id
1 'polypeptide(L)'
;MKLLVDIASQQLQLLDDAAKVVKQWPVSTAANGPGEQGGSMKTPRGLHVIRAVVGRNLPSHAVLRGRRPTGEIHDAALSAVHPERDWILSRALWLSGCQPGFNRLGSVDSMRRYIYIHGTPDDQPMSTPASHGCIRMRNADLLELEPLVAAGTQVVIRENATERPPIHVVPWPEHASLESYDLHPIGPSLPDSPVPGGIPLRWAAWREDGILLGVLTWKAGSGATLAVRTGAQVGEVLPLLWREAARVASETGQKEMRTVVKAEWLRELDQYVAPIATVADSAVLVRGWI
;
A
#
# COMPACT_ATOMS: atom_id res chain seq x y z
N MET A 1 -13.31 -5.02 14.39
CA MET A 1 -13.42 -5.88 13.18
C MET A 1 -12.51 -5.36 12.07
N LYS A 2 -11.81 -6.27 11.39
CA LYS A 2 -10.93 -5.98 10.22
C LYS A 2 -11.10 -7.06 9.16
N LEU A 3 -10.81 -6.73 7.90
CA LEU A 3 -10.72 -7.72 6.82
C LEU A 3 -9.27 -7.97 6.44
N LEU A 4 -8.97 -9.23 6.13
CA LEU A 4 -7.69 -9.66 5.57
C LEU A 4 -7.97 -10.43 4.29
N VAL A 5 -7.40 -9.96 3.18
CA VAL A 5 -7.45 -10.65 1.88
C VAL A 5 -6.07 -11.21 1.59
N ASP A 6 -5.99 -12.50 1.36
CA ASP A 6 -4.76 -13.22 1.06
C ASP A 6 -4.82 -13.71 -0.39
N ILE A 7 -3.93 -13.15 -1.23
CA ILE A 7 -3.94 -13.40 -2.68
C ILE A 7 -3.47 -14.83 -2.98
N ALA A 8 -2.46 -15.36 -2.29
CA ALA A 8 -1.96 -16.70 -2.58
C ALA A 8 -2.99 -17.78 -2.27
N SER A 9 -3.68 -17.66 -1.14
CA SER A 9 -4.73 -18.62 -0.75
C SER A 9 -6.11 -18.30 -1.34
N GLN A 10 -6.28 -17.12 -1.97
CA GLN A 10 -7.56 -16.65 -2.49
C GLN A 10 -8.69 -16.66 -1.45
N GLN A 11 -8.38 -16.15 -0.26
CA GLN A 11 -9.30 -16.10 0.88
C GLN A 11 -9.47 -14.67 1.39
N LEU A 12 -10.69 -14.36 1.83
CA LEU A 12 -11.00 -13.19 2.64
C LEU A 12 -11.40 -13.66 4.04
N GLN A 13 -10.77 -13.08 5.07
CA GLN A 13 -11.04 -13.37 6.47
C GLN A 13 -11.58 -12.13 7.18
N LEU A 14 -12.61 -12.31 8.00
CA LEU A 14 -13.06 -11.32 8.97
C LEU A 14 -12.38 -11.62 10.31
N LEU A 15 -11.65 -10.63 10.80
CA LEU A 15 -10.92 -10.69 12.07
C LEU A 15 -11.61 -9.85 13.13
N ASP A 16 -11.64 -10.33 14.36
CA ASP A 16 -12.02 -9.53 15.53
C ASP A 16 -10.88 -8.59 15.98
N ASP A 17 -11.10 -7.87 17.08
CA ASP A 17 -10.11 -6.91 17.58
C ASP A 17 -8.89 -7.58 18.23
N ALA A 18 -8.99 -8.87 18.58
CA ALA A 18 -7.88 -9.72 19.02
C ALA A 18 -7.16 -10.40 17.85
N ALA A 19 -7.46 -10.00 16.60
CA ALA A 19 -6.93 -10.57 15.36
C ALA A 19 -7.26 -12.06 15.14
N LYS A 20 -8.30 -12.58 15.79
CA LYS A 20 -8.78 -13.94 15.57
C LYS A 20 -9.73 -13.99 14.37
N VAL A 21 -9.59 -15.02 13.55
CA VAL A 21 -10.52 -15.29 12.44
C VAL A 21 -11.89 -15.66 12.98
N VAL A 22 -12.89 -14.84 12.64
CA VAL A 22 -14.31 -15.05 12.98
C VAL A 22 -15.03 -15.78 11.85
N LYS A 23 -14.77 -15.35 10.60
CA LYS A 23 -15.33 -15.93 9.37
C LYS A 23 -14.32 -15.87 8.24
N GLN A 24 -14.50 -16.73 7.25
CA GLN A 24 -13.68 -16.73 6.04
C GLN A 24 -14.52 -17.12 4.82
N TRP A 25 -14.20 -16.54 3.67
CA TRP A 25 -14.88 -16.80 2.40
C TRP A 25 -13.86 -16.92 1.27
N PRO A 26 -14.15 -17.75 0.26
CA PRO A 26 -13.35 -17.79 -0.96
C PRO A 26 -13.52 -16.48 -1.74
N VAL A 27 -12.45 -16.04 -2.38
CA VAL A 27 -12.48 -14.88 -3.28
C VAL A 27 -11.83 -15.21 -4.62
N SER A 28 -12.00 -14.32 -5.59
CA SER A 28 -11.18 -14.31 -6.80
C SER A 28 -10.57 -12.91 -6.98
N THR A 29 -9.24 -12.83 -6.90
CA THR A 29 -8.48 -11.59 -7.14
C THR A 29 -8.05 -11.51 -8.59
N ALA A 30 -7.22 -10.52 -8.93
CA ALA A 30 -6.82 -10.28 -10.31
C ALA A 30 -6.01 -11.41 -10.93
N ALA A 31 -6.34 -11.78 -12.17
CA ALA A 31 -5.56 -12.72 -12.97
C ALA A 31 -4.09 -12.25 -13.16
N ASN A 32 -3.88 -10.94 -13.26
CA ASN A 32 -2.54 -10.33 -13.41
C ASN A 32 -1.74 -10.29 -12.10
N GLY A 33 -2.27 -10.85 -11.01
CA GLY A 33 -1.61 -10.92 -9.71
C GLY A 33 -1.62 -9.60 -8.92
N PRO A 34 -0.70 -9.46 -7.95
CA PRO A 34 -0.60 -8.28 -7.10
C PRO A 34 0.08 -7.08 -7.78
N GLY A 35 -0.43 -5.87 -7.54
CA GLY A 35 0.19 -4.63 -8.00
C GLY A 35 -0.70 -3.38 -7.94
N GLU A 36 -0.05 -2.24 -7.73
CA GLU A 36 -0.72 -1.00 -7.32
C GLU A 36 -0.86 0.01 -8.47
N GLN A 37 -0.06 -0.14 -9.54
CA GLN A 37 -0.04 0.77 -10.67
C GLN A 37 -1.39 0.83 -11.42
N GLY A 38 -1.86 2.04 -11.73
CA GLY A 38 -3.03 2.30 -12.54
C GLY A 38 -2.91 1.70 -13.95
N GLY A 39 -3.99 1.13 -14.46
CA GLY A 39 -4.00 0.43 -15.76
C GLY A 39 -3.35 -0.96 -15.75
N SER A 40 -2.77 -1.41 -14.63
CA SER A 40 -2.11 -2.74 -14.56
C SER A 40 -3.07 -3.92 -14.53
N MET A 41 -4.35 -3.67 -14.22
CA MET A 41 -5.37 -4.71 -13.98
C MET A 41 -4.98 -5.70 -12.86
N LYS A 42 -4.09 -5.28 -11.95
CA LYS A 42 -3.62 -6.06 -10.78
C LYS A 42 -4.39 -5.70 -9.52
N THR A 43 -4.44 -6.60 -8.54
CA THR A 43 -5.03 -6.31 -7.22
C THR A 43 -4.01 -5.55 -6.36
N PRO A 44 -4.30 -4.33 -5.87
CA PRO A 44 -3.35 -3.59 -5.06
C PRO A 44 -3.16 -4.24 -3.69
N ARG A 45 -1.94 -4.23 -3.18
CA ARG A 45 -1.61 -4.69 -1.84
C ARG A 45 -1.67 -3.56 -0.82
N GLY A 46 -1.51 -3.94 0.43
CA GLY A 46 -1.35 -3.05 1.56
C GLY A 46 -2.66 -2.80 2.32
N LEU A 47 -2.56 -1.87 3.27
CA LEU A 47 -3.69 -1.38 4.02
C LEU A 47 -4.61 -0.50 3.16
N HIS A 48 -5.88 -0.84 3.23
CA HIS A 48 -7.01 -0.13 2.67
C HIS A 48 -8.06 0.10 3.76
N VAL A 49 -9.03 0.95 3.45
CA VAL A 49 -10.29 1.06 4.19
C VAL A 49 -11.46 0.94 3.23
N ILE A 50 -12.57 0.40 3.71
CA ILE A 50 -13.85 0.52 3.02
C ILE A 50 -14.25 1.99 3.07
N ARG A 51 -14.20 2.69 1.95
CA ARG A 51 -14.57 4.11 1.86
C ARG A 51 -16.08 4.31 1.81
N ALA A 52 -16.78 3.39 1.15
CA ALA A 52 -18.22 3.38 1.01
C ALA A 52 -18.71 1.97 0.68
N VAL A 53 -19.95 1.66 1.07
CA VAL A 53 -20.67 0.47 0.64
C VAL A 53 -21.75 0.89 -0.34
N VAL A 54 -21.64 0.45 -1.59
CA VAL A 54 -22.65 0.70 -2.62
C VAL A 54 -23.63 -0.47 -2.64
N GLY A 55 -24.92 -0.16 -2.63
CA GLY A 55 -25.98 -1.14 -2.86
C GLY A 55 -26.62 -1.79 -1.63
N ARG A 56 -26.39 -1.30 -0.38
CA ARG A 56 -26.88 -1.91 0.88
C ARG A 56 -28.33 -2.43 0.88
N ASN A 57 -29.23 -1.74 0.21
CA ASN A 57 -30.68 -2.09 0.17
C ASN A 57 -31.14 -2.61 -1.19
N LEU A 58 -30.22 -2.93 -2.09
CA LEU A 58 -30.55 -3.50 -3.39
C LEU A 58 -30.78 -5.01 -3.27
N PRO A 59 -31.62 -5.59 -4.12
CA PRO A 59 -31.78 -7.05 -4.19
C PRO A 59 -30.46 -7.74 -4.54
N SER A 60 -30.38 -9.04 -4.25
CA SER A 60 -29.29 -9.89 -4.74
C SER A 60 -29.22 -9.82 -6.26
N HIS A 61 -28.02 -9.91 -6.82
CA HIS A 61 -27.74 -9.82 -8.25
C HIS A 61 -28.04 -8.45 -8.88
N ALA A 62 -28.39 -7.42 -8.10
CA ALA A 62 -28.51 -6.06 -8.63
C ALA A 62 -27.20 -5.60 -9.28
N VAL A 63 -27.29 -5.06 -10.49
CA VAL A 63 -26.10 -4.66 -11.25
C VAL A 63 -25.67 -3.25 -10.90
N LEU A 64 -24.38 -3.09 -10.65
CA LEU A 64 -23.74 -1.81 -10.34
C LEU A 64 -22.79 -1.40 -11.48
N ARG A 65 -22.80 -0.12 -11.83
CA ARG A 65 -21.85 0.49 -12.78
C ARG A 65 -21.42 1.86 -12.26
N GLY A 66 -20.12 2.11 -12.22
CA GLY A 66 -19.59 3.43 -11.83
C GLY A 66 -20.03 3.90 -10.43
N ARG A 67 -20.26 2.96 -9.50
CA ARG A 67 -20.78 3.18 -8.13
C ARG A 67 -22.28 3.50 -8.05
N ARG A 68 -23.05 3.19 -9.08
CA ARG A 68 -24.51 3.43 -9.11
C ARG A 68 -25.26 2.15 -9.51
N PRO A 69 -26.46 1.92 -8.97
CA PRO A 69 -27.35 0.88 -9.50
C PRO A 69 -27.74 1.22 -10.94
N THR A 70 -27.84 0.20 -11.79
CA THR A 70 -28.33 0.37 -13.17
C THR A 70 -29.84 0.14 -13.29
N GLY A 71 -30.44 -0.50 -12.28
CA GLY A 71 -31.82 -1.00 -12.33
C GLY A 71 -31.95 -2.41 -12.91
N GLU A 72 -30.88 -2.95 -13.50
CA GLU A 72 -30.82 -4.35 -13.97
C GLU A 72 -30.63 -5.30 -12.78
N ILE A 73 -31.25 -6.48 -12.87
CA ILE A 73 -30.91 -7.66 -12.06
C ILE A 73 -30.21 -8.66 -12.97
N HIS A 74 -29.05 -9.14 -12.57
CA HIS A 74 -28.29 -10.10 -13.34
C HIS A 74 -28.95 -11.48 -13.35
N ASP A 75 -28.98 -12.10 -14.53
CA ASP A 75 -29.35 -13.48 -14.76
C ASP A 75 -28.52 -14.06 -15.94
N ALA A 76 -28.72 -15.35 -16.22
CA ALA A 76 -28.00 -16.05 -17.29
C ALA A 76 -28.29 -15.47 -18.69
N ALA A 77 -29.51 -15.00 -18.94
CA ALA A 77 -29.89 -14.42 -20.23
C ALA A 77 -29.17 -13.08 -20.47
N LEU A 78 -29.10 -12.23 -19.45
CA LEU A 78 -28.39 -10.96 -19.51
C LEU A 78 -26.87 -11.16 -19.68
N SER A 79 -26.30 -12.17 -19.01
CA SER A 79 -24.91 -12.57 -19.23
C SER A 79 -24.66 -12.99 -20.68
N ALA A 80 -25.55 -13.79 -21.28
CA ALA A 80 -25.40 -14.26 -22.66
C ALA A 80 -25.44 -13.13 -23.71
N VAL A 81 -26.20 -12.06 -23.45
CA VAL A 81 -26.25 -10.87 -24.32
C VAL A 81 -25.00 -10.00 -24.18
N HIS A 82 -24.32 -10.03 -23.03
CA HIS A 82 -23.13 -9.23 -22.74
C HIS A 82 -21.98 -10.07 -22.15
N PRO A 83 -21.42 -11.03 -22.93
CA PRO A 83 -20.46 -12.01 -22.40
C PRO A 83 -19.15 -11.38 -21.92
N GLU A 84 -18.73 -10.27 -22.51
CA GLU A 84 -17.47 -9.57 -22.18
C GLU A 84 -17.63 -8.54 -21.06
N ARG A 85 -18.84 -8.35 -20.51
CA ARG A 85 -19.07 -7.34 -19.47
C ARG A 85 -18.53 -7.83 -18.14
N ASP A 86 -17.66 -7.03 -17.52
CA ASP A 86 -17.28 -7.25 -16.12
C ASP A 86 -18.43 -6.84 -15.20
N TRP A 87 -19.00 -7.82 -14.51
CA TRP A 87 -20.20 -7.66 -13.69
C TRP A 87 -19.84 -7.34 -12.25
N ILE A 88 -20.36 -6.22 -11.75
CA ILE A 88 -20.33 -5.85 -10.33
C ILE A 88 -21.75 -6.01 -9.80
N LEU A 89 -21.96 -6.99 -8.93
CA LEU A 89 -23.29 -7.40 -8.48
C LEU A 89 -23.50 -7.19 -6.98
N SER A 90 -24.77 -7.06 -6.59
CA SER A 90 -25.29 -7.03 -5.22
C SER A 90 -24.77 -5.87 -4.37
N ARG A 91 -23.49 -5.90 -3.98
CA ARG A 91 -22.82 -4.87 -3.19
C ARG A 91 -21.45 -4.59 -3.80
N ALA A 92 -20.97 -3.37 -3.63
CA ALA A 92 -19.57 -3.04 -3.89
C ALA A 92 -18.99 -2.29 -2.69
N LEU A 93 -18.07 -2.95 -1.97
CA LEU A 93 -17.30 -2.34 -0.90
C LEU A 93 -16.13 -1.60 -1.55
N TRP A 94 -16.28 -0.29 -1.71
CA TRP A 94 -15.29 0.54 -2.42
C TRP A 94 -14.09 0.80 -1.54
N LEU A 95 -12.91 0.36 -1.98
CA LEU A 95 -11.69 0.45 -1.21
C LEU A 95 -10.94 1.76 -1.50
N SER A 96 -10.33 2.31 -0.47
CA SER A 96 -9.34 3.38 -0.57
C SER A 96 -8.06 2.92 0.09
N GLY A 97 -6.94 2.99 -0.63
CA GLY A 97 -5.62 2.69 -0.04
C GLY A 97 -5.32 3.65 1.10
N CYS A 98 -4.35 3.30 1.95
CA CYS A 98 -3.96 4.14 3.10
C CYS A 98 -2.51 4.61 3.02
N GLN A 99 -1.73 4.16 2.04
CA GLN A 99 -0.28 4.34 1.99
C GLN A 99 0.10 5.21 0.77
N PRO A 100 0.31 6.53 0.97
CA PRO A 100 0.78 7.43 -0.08
C PRO A 100 1.98 6.89 -0.86
N GLY A 101 1.89 6.93 -2.19
CA GLY A 101 2.95 6.45 -3.08
C GLY A 101 2.99 4.93 -3.26
N PHE A 102 2.29 4.16 -2.41
CA PHE A 102 2.15 2.71 -2.55
C PHE A 102 0.79 2.30 -3.10
N ASN A 103 -0.31 2.61 -2.42
CA ASN A 103 -1.68 2.27 -2.87
C ASN A 103 -2.67 3.47 -2.78
N ARG A 104 -2.13 4.66 -2.48
CA ARG A 104 -2.89 5.92 -2.32
C ARG A 104 -2.16 7.06 -3.02
N LEU A 105 -2.95 7.95 -3.63
CA LEU A 105 -2.51 9.10 -4.43
C LEU A 105 -1.72 8.71 -5.69
N GLY A 106 -1.54 9.69 -6.58
CA GLY A 106 -0.76 9.50 -7.81
C GLY A 106 -1.35 8.43 -8.74
N SER A 107 -0.46 7.69 -9.41
CA SER A 107 -0.81 6.61 -10.34
C SER A 107 -1.18 5.30 -9.66
N VAL A 108 -1.03 5.19 -8.34
CA VAL A 108 -1.23 3.95 -7.59
C VAL A 108 -2.52 3.94 -6.76
N ASP A 109 -3.34 4.97 -6.89
CA ASP A 109 -4.50 5.19 -6.02
C ASP A 109 -5.64 4.17 -6.25
N SER A 110 -5.82 3.25 -5.30
CA SER A 110 -6.82 2.18 -5.36
C SER A 110 -8.27 2.71 -5.48
N MET A 111 -8.59 3.86 -4.88
CA MET A 111 -9.93 4.43 -4.95
C MET A 111 -10.23 4.97 -6.35
N ARG A 112 -9.27 5.69 -6.95
CA ARG A 112 -9.36 6.16 -8.35
C ARG A 112 -9.38 5.01 -9.35
N ARG A 113 -8.72 3.90 -9.02
CA ARG A 113 -8.71 2.65 -9.80
C ARG A 113 -9.99 1.83 -9.66
N TYR A 114 -10.98 2.27 -8.87
CA TYR A 114 -12.25 1.58 -8.68
C TYR A 114 -12.10 0.15 -8.14
N ILE A 115 -11.22 -0.04 -7.16
CA ILE A 115 -11.02 -1.35 -6.53
C ILE A 115 -12.14 -1.63 -5.53
N TYR A 116 -12.83 -2.75 -5.71
CA TYR A 116 -13.94 -3.18 -4.86
C TYR A 116 -13.73 -4.58 -4.31
N ILE A 117 -14.38 -4.87 -3.18
CA ILE A 117 -14.88 -6.22 -2.90
C ILE A 117 -16.34 -6.26 -3.37
N HIS A 118 -16.71 -7.17 -4.27
CA HIS A 118 -18.03 -7.16 -4.88
C HIS A 118 -18.56 -8.54 -5.28
N GLY A 119 -19.88 -8.61 -5.51
CA GLY A 119 -20.56 -9.82 -5.95
C GLY A 119 -20.31 -10.07 -7.43
N THR A 120 -20.31 -11.34 -7.83
CA THR A 120 -20.01 -11.76 -9.20
C THR A 120 -21.03 -12.80 -9.69
N PRO A 121 -21.21 -13.01 -11.01
CA PRO A 121 -22.05 -14.09 -11.52
C PRO A 121 -21.60 -15.49 -11.04
N ASP A 122 -22.54 -16.42 -10.93
CA ASP A 122 -22.28 -17.76 -10.38
C ASP A 122 -21.34 -18.62 -11.23
N ASP A 123 -21.23 -18.33 -12.53
CA ASP A 123 -20.32 -19.01 -13.45
C ASP A 123 -18.85 -18.57 -13.32
N GLN A 124 -18.59 -17.45 -12.62
CA GLN A 124 -17.23 -16.97 -12.42
C GLN A 124 -16.48 -17.87 -11.42
N PRO A 125 -15.17 -18.10 -11.62
CA PRO A 125 -14.42 -18.99 -10.75
C PRO A 125 -14.10 -18.31 -9.41
N MET A 126 -14.05 -19.09 -8.33
CA MET A 126 -13.65 -18.68 -6.98
C MET A 126 -12.42 -19.47 -6.54
N SER A 127 -11.69 -18.97 -5.54
CA SER A 127 -10.43 -19.58 -5.06
C SER A 127 -9.32 -19.65 -6.12
N THR A 128 -9.44 -18.86 -7.19
CA THR A 128 -8.42 -18.71 -8.24
C THR A 128 -8.43 -17.27 -8.75
N PRO A 129 -7.27 -16.67 -9.07
CA PRO A 129 -7.22 -15.32 -9.61
C PRO A 129 -7.80 -15.25 -11.02
N ALA A 130 -8.88 -14.47 -11.21
CA ALA A 130 -9.58 -14.35 -12.48
C ALA A 130 -10.23 -12.97 -12.72
N SER A 131 -10.08 -12.02 -11.80
CA SER A 131 -10.64 -10.67 -11.93
C SER A 131 -9.72 -9.72 -12.72
N HIS A 132 -10.20 -8.50 -12.92
CA HIS A 132 -9.48 -7.39 -13.56
C HIS A 132 -8.82 -6.40 -12.57
N GLY A 133 -8.72 -6.77 -11.28
CA GLY A 133 -8.19 -5.89 -10.23
C GLY A 133 -9.01 -5.89 -8.95
N CYS A 134 -10.31 -6.12 -9.06
CA CYS A 134 -11.21 -6.20 -7.91
C CYS A 134 -11.13 -7.56 -7.19
N ILE A 135 -11.76 -7.65 -6.03
CA ILE A 135 -11.87 -8.88 -5.25
C ILE A 135 -13.32 -9.37 -5.39
N ARG A 136 -13.52 -10.45 -6.16
CA ARG A 136 -14.84 -11.03 -6.39
C ARG A 136 -15.20 -11.98 -5.25
N MET A 137 -16.48 -11.96 -4.88
CA MET A 137 -17.11 -12.89 -3.94
C MET A 137 -18.40 -13.44 -4.55
N ARG A 138 -18.86 -14.59 -4.07
CA ARG A 138 -20.24 -15.03 -4.33
C ARG A 138 -21.23 -14.02 -3.74
N ASN A 139 -22.37 -13.83 -4.41
CA ASN A 139 -23.38 -12.87 -3.95
C ASN A 139 -23.88 -13.20 -2.54
N ALA A 140 -24.11 -14.48 -2.24
CA ALA A 140 -24.53 -14.93 -0.90
C ALA A 140 -23.48 -14.58 0.18
N ASP A 141 -22.22 -14.93 -0.06
CA ASP A 141 -21.09 -14.64 0.86
C ASP A 141 -20.94 -13.13 1.11
N LEU A 142 -21.07 -12.33 0.05
CA LEU A 142 -20.98 -10.88 0.18
C LEU A 142 -22.15 -10.29 0.97
N LEU A 143 -23.36 -10.81 0.79
CA LEU A 143 -24.54 -10.39 1.55
C LEU A 143 -24.45 -10.82 3.02
N GLU A 144 -23.71 -11.89 3.33
CA GLU A 144 -23.37 -12.27 4.70
C GLU A 144 -22.30 -11.35 5.31
N LEU A 145 -21.29 -10.97 4.52
CA LEU A 145 -20.18 -10.11 4.96
C LEU A 145 -20.61 -8.65 5.17
N GLU A 146 -21.36 -8.08 4.23
CA GLU A 146 -21.70 -6.65 4.20
C GLU A 146 -22.26 -6.08 5.51
N PRO A 147 -23.23 -6.73 6.21
CA PRO A 147 -23.75 -6.19 7.46
C PRO A 147 -22.72 -6.18 8.62
N LEU A 148 -21.62 -6.92 8.50
CA LEU A 148 -20.56 -7.00 9.51
C LEU A 148 -19.50 -5.91 9.38
N VAL A 149 -19.57 -5.10 8.31
CA VAL A 149 -18.57 -4.07 8.00
C VAL A 149 -19.22 -2.72 7.71
N ALA A 150 -18.44 -1.66 7.85
CA ALA A 150 -18.89 -0.29 7.65
C ALA A 150 -17.83 0.54 6.92
N ALA A 151 -18.20 1.76 6.54
CA ALA A 151 -17.20 2.73 6.11
C ALA A 151 -16.17 2.94 7.23
N GLY A 152 -14.88 2.91 6.88
CA GLY A 152 -13.76 2.96 7.82
C GLY A 152 -13.25 1.58 8.27
N THR A 153 -13.95 0.47 7.99
CA THR A 153 -13.42 -0.86 8.26
C THR A 153 -12.12 -1.07 7.49
N GLN A 154 -11.07 -1.46 8.20
CA GLN A 154 -9.76 -1.74 7.62
C GLN A 154 -9.78 -3.03 6.80
N VAL A 155 -9.09 -3.00 5.67
CA VAL A 155 -8.88 -4.15 4.78
C VAL A 155 -7.40 -4.23 4.49
N VAL A 156 -6.73 -5.29 4.92
CA VAL A 156 -5.33 -5.56 4.53
C VAL A 156 -5.35 -6.54 3.38
N ILE A 157 -4.72 -6.18 2.27
CA ILE A 157 -4.55 -7.08 1.11
C ILE A 157 -3.07 -7.47 1.06
N ARG A 158 -2.77 -8.75 1.18
CA ARG A 158 -1.39 -9.28 1.17
C ARG A 158 -1.20 -10.33 0.10
N GLU A 159 0.04 -10.51 -0.34
CA GLU A 159 0.36 -11.59 -1.28
C GLU A 159 0.19 -12.96 -0.64
N ASN A 160 0.74 -13.16 0.56
CA ASN A 160 0.74 -14.44 1.26
C ASN A 160 0.90 -14.24 2.78
N ALA A 161 0.60 -15.28 3.55
CA ALA A 161 0.84 -15.29 4.99
C ALA A 161 2.34 -15.32 5.29
N THR A 162 2.84 -14.28 5.95
CA THR A 162 4.25 -14.18 6.38
C THR A 162 4.33 -13.76 7.84
N GLU A 163 5.31 -14.29 8.57
CA GLU A 163 5.62 -13.85 9.95
C GLU A 163 6.20 -12.44 9.97
N ARG A 164 6.93 -12.07 8.92
CA ARG A 164 7.51 -10.74 8.71
C ARG A 164 6.91 -10.15 7.44
N PRO A 165 5.89 -9.29 7.54
CA PRO A 165 5.29 -8.64 6.38
C PRO A 165 6.35 -7.84 5.60
N PRO A 166 6.31 -7.87 4.26
CA PRO A 166 7.29 -7.19 3.43
C PRO A 166 7.28 -5.67 3.66
N ILE A 167 8.44 -5.06 3.42
CA ILE A 167 8.62 -3.61 3.43
C ILE A 167 8.71 -3.15 1.98
N HIS A 168 7.84 -2.22 1.60
CA HIS A 168 7.80 -1.59 0.30
C HIS A 168 8.37 -0.18 0.42
N VAL A 169 9.45 0.08 -0.32
CA VAL A 169 10.00 1.43 -0.46
C VAL A 169 9.43 2.08 -1.70
N VAL A 170 8.81 3.24 -1.54
CA VAL A 170 8.16 3.98 -2.63
C VAL A 170 8.49 5.47 -2.57
N PRO A 171 8.47 6.17 -3.71
CA PRO A 171 8.48 7.63 -3.72
C PRO A 171 7.33 8.18 -2.89
N TRP A 172 7.63 9.15 -2.03
CA TRP A 172 6.62 9.86 -1.28
C TRP A 172 6.05 11.01 -2.13
N PRO A 173 4.73 11.12 -2.28
CA PRO A 173 4.14 12.21 -3.06
C PRO A 173 4.49 13.58 -2.49
N GLU A 174 4.86 14.53 -3.34
CA GLU A 174 5.32 15.89 -2.95
C GLU A 174 4.35 16.60 -1.97
N HIS A 175 3.04 16.47 -2.21
CA HIS A 175 2.01 17.13 -1.40
C HIS A 175 1.50 16.29 -0.21
N ALA A 176 2.03 15.08 0.02
CA ALA A 176 1.61 14.29 1.16
C ALA A 176 2.31 14.79 2.44
N SER A 177 1.53 15.11 3.48
CA SER A 177 2.05 15.56 4.77
C SER A 177 2.63 14.39 5.57
N LEU A 178 3.76 14.64 6.23
CA LEU A 178 4.39 13.73 7.20
C LEU A 178 3.88 13.94 8.63
N GLU A 179 3.21 15.06 8.91
CA GLU A 179 2.82 15.46 10.28
C GLU A 179 1.85 14.49 10.96
N SER A 180 1.09 13.72 10.18
CA SER A 180 0.16 12.71 10.69
C SER A 180 0.85 11.40 11.11
N TYR A 181 2.17 11.29 10.95
CA TYR A 181 2.92 10.07 11.24
C TYR A 181 3.88 10.30 12.40
N ASP A 182 3.89 9.34 13.32
CA ASP A 182 4.86 9.28 14.41
C ASP A 182 6.24 8.89 13.88
N LEU A 183 6.97 9.90 13.38
CA LEU A 183 8.32 9.78 12.83
C LEU A 183 9.25 10.74 13.57
N HIS A 184 10.40 10.21 13.98
CA HIS A 184 11.44 10.97 14.66
C HIS A 184 12.68 11.06 13.77
N PRO A 185 13.19 12.28 13.52
CA PRO A 185 14.46 12.47 12.84
C PRO A 185 15.59 11.75 13.56
N ILE A 186 16.50 11.22 12.78
CA ILE A 186 17.68 10.53 13.25
C ILE A 186 18.86 11.48 13.07
N GLY A 187 19.34 11.98 14.20
CA GLY A 187 20.49 12.88 14.21
C GLY A 187 20.16 14.30 13.74
N PRO A 188 21.14 15.19 13.85
CA PRO A 188 21.00 16.57 13.38
C PRO A 188 20.89 16.62 11.87
N SER A 189 20.10 17.56 11.36
CA SER A 189 20.09 17.91 9.94
C SER A 189 21.47 18.44 9.53
N LEU A 190 21.94 18.03 8.35
CA LEU A 190 23.10 18.66 7.74
C LEU A 190 22.82 20.15 7.50
N PRO A 191 23.85 21.02 7.59
CA PRO A 191 23.69 22.43 7.25
C PRO A 191 23.11 22.58 5.85
N ASP A 192 22.19 23.52 5.68
CA ASP A 192 21.64 23.84 4.37
C ASP A 192 22.76 24.24 3.41
N SER A 193 22.70 23.72 2.19
CA SER A 193 23.59 24.16 1.13
C SER A 193 23.37 25.63 0.82
N PRO A 194 24.43 26.42 0.59
CA PRO A 194 24.29 27.77 0.05
C PRO A 194 23.78 27.78 -1.40
N VAL A 195 23.78 26.62 -2.08
CA VAL A 195 23.20 26.46 -3.42
C VAL A 195 21.68 26.34 -3.28
N PRO A 196 20.87 27.15 -4.01
CA PRO A 196 19.42 26.99 -4.06
C PRO A 196 19.06 25.55 -4.39
N GLY A 197 18.51 24.83 -3.40
CA GLY A 197 18.16 23.42 -3.55
C GLY A 197 16.89 23.26 -4.39
N GLY A 198 16.85 22.21 -5.21
CA GLY A 198 15.60 21.75 -5.81
C GLY A 198 14.60 21.25 -4.76
N ILE A 199 13.37 20.96 -5.21
CA ILE A 199 12.33 20.37 -4.37
C ILE A 199 12.87 19.08 -3.72
N PRO A 200 12.76 18.92 -2.38
CA PRO A 200 13.26 17.72 -1.72
C PRO A 200 12.56 16.46 -2.23
N LEU A 201 13.34 15.46 -2.61
CA LEU A 201 12.82 14.13 -2.92
C LEU A 201 12.65 13.35 -1.62
N ARG A 202 11.64 12.50 -1.59
CA ARG A 202 11.29 11.72 -0.40
C ARG A 202 10.95 10.30 -0.79
N TRP A 203 11.36 9.35 0.05
CA TRP A 203 11.00 7.94 -0.06
C TRP A 203 10.48 7.44 1.27
N ALA A 204 9.46 6.59 1.24
CA ALA A 204 8.86 5.99 2.42
C ALA A 204 9.00 4.48 2.40
N ALA A 205 9.35 3.92 3.55
CA ALA A 205 9.37 2.49 3.81
C ALA A 205 8.08 2.10 4.53
N TRP A 206 7.14 1.55 3.77
CA TRP A 206 5.89 1.03 4.29
C TRP A 206 5.97 -0.46 4.54
N ARG A 207 5.56 -0.92 5.71
CA ARG A 207 5.23 -2.32 5.90
C ARG A 207 3.87 -2.63 5.26
N GLU A 208 3.68 -3.83 4.74
CA GLU A 208 2.46 -4.24 4.02
C GLU A 208 1.18 -4.06 4.86
N ASP A 209 1.25 -4.13 6.18
CA ASP A 209 0.12 -3.87 7.08
C ASP A 209 -0.25 -2.38 7.24
N GLY A 210 0.42 -1.48 6.51
CA GLY A 210 0.15 -0.05 6.48
C GLY A 210 0.95 0.77 7.49
N ILE A 211 1.94 0.16 8.17
CA ILE A 211 2.80 0.88 9.10
C ILE A 211 3.94 1.58 8.36
N LEU A 212 4.02 2.90 8.49
CA LEU A 212 5.17 3.68 8.02
C LEU A 212 6.34 3.47 8.98
N LEU A 213 7.41 2.84 8.50
CA LEU A 213 8.59 2.53 9.30
C LEU A 213 9.63 3.65 9.27
N GLY A 214 9.75 4.34 8.14
CA GLY A 214 10.65 5.48 8.01
C GLY A 214 10.54 6.19 6.67
N VAL A 215 11.14 7.38 6.64
CA VAL A 215 11.18 8.26 5.48
C VAL A 215 12.58 8.83 5.33
N LEU A 216 13.13 8.72 4.13
CA LEU A 216 14.35 9.41 3.73
C LEU A 216 13.95 10.63 2.90
N THR A 217 14.39 11.81 3.34
CA THR A 217 14.27 13.06 2.57
C THR A 217 15.64 13.43 2.08
N TRP A 218 15.77 13.71 0.79
CA TRP A 218 17.02 14.19 0.20
C TRP A 218 16.79 15.52 -0.49
N LYS A 219 17.72 16.45 -0.25
CA LYS A 219 17.75 17.75 -0.90
C LYS A 219 19.10 17.92 -1.57
N ALA A 220 19.08 18.20 -2.87
CA ALA A 220 20.28 18.45 -3.66
C ALA A 220 21.16 19.50 -2.96
N GLY A 221 22.44 19.17 -2.79
CA GLY A 221 23.44 20.00 -2.11
C GLY A 221 23.41 19.97 -0.57
N SER A 222 22.29 19.63 0.07
CA SER A 222 22.15 19.69 1.55
C SER A 222 22.24 18.31 2.21
N GLY A 223 22.19 17.23 1.42
CA GLY A 223 22.28 15.85 1.90
C GLY A 223 20.91 15.22 2.21
N ALA A 224 20.93 14.06 2.85
CA ALA A 224 19.76 13.29 3.21
C ALA A 224 19.48 13.36 4.71
N THR A 225 18.21 13.39 5.08
CA THR A 225 17.70 13.28 6.45
C THR A 225 16.84 12.04 6.54
N LEU A 226 17.07 11.22 7.56
CA LEU A 226 16.26 10.03 7.85
C LEU A 226 15.37 10.32 9.05
N ALA A 227 14.08 9.98 8.95
CA ALA A 227 13.17 9.92 10.09
C ALA A 227 12.56 8.52 10.17
N VAL A 228 12.52 7.93 11.36
CA VAL A 228 11.96 6.58 11.59
C VAL A 228 10.90 6.60 12.67
N ARG A 229 10.00 5.63 12.60
CA ARG A 229 9.04 5.38 13.67
C ARG A 229 9.75 4.90 14.93
N THR A 230 9.25 5.30 16.10
CA THR A 230 9.73 4.77 17.39
C THR A 230 9.66 3.24 17.42
N GLY A 231 10.77 2.60 17.77
CA GLY A 231 10.88 1.14 17.84
C GLY A 231 11.11 0.42 16.51
N ALA A 232 11.18 1.13 15.37
CA ALA A 232 11.60 0.53 14.10
C ALA A 232 13.09 0.18 14.13
N GLN A 233 13.46 -0.98 13.58
CA GLN A 233 14.87 -1.38 13.43
C GLN A 233 15.50 -0.64 12.27
N VAL A 234 16.40 0.29 12.56
CA VAL A 234 16.98 1.18 11.55
C VAL A 234 17.82 0.42 10.54
N GLY A 235 18.56 -0.60 10.97
CA GLY A 235 19.31 -1.51 10.10
C GLY A 235 18.45 -2.25 9.08
N GLU A 236 17.14 -2.43 9.31
CA GLU A 236 16.24 -3.02 8.31
C GLU A 236 15.67 -1.97 7.34
N VAL A 237 15.47 -0.74 7.82
CA VAL A 237 14.74 0.31 7.08
C VAL A 237 15.67 1.19 6.23
N LEU A 238 16.76 1.68 6.81
CA LEU A 238 17.67 2.61 6.15
C LEU A 238 18.28 2.00 4.88
N PRO A 239 18.76 0.74 4.85
CA PRO A 239 19.35 0.19 3.64
C PRO A 239 18.36 0.06 2.47
N LEU A 240 17.07 -0.13 2.77
CA LEU A 240 16.03 -0.19 1.73
C LEU A 240 15.74 1.22 1.19
N LEU A 241 15.57 2.20 2.09
CA LEU A 241 15.39 3.61 1.71
C LEU A 241 16.59 4.13 0.91
N TRP A 242 17.80 3.78 1.34
CA TRP A 242 19.04 4.23 0.72
C TRP A 242 19.19 3.69 -0.70
N ARG A 243 18.96 2.39 -0.90
CA ARG A 243 19.06 1.77 -2.23
C ARG A 243 18.11 2.41 -3.23
N GLU A 244 16.87 2.68 -2.83
CA GLU A 244 15.90 3.30 -3.73
C GLU A 244 16.22 4.78 -3.99
N ALA A 245 16.63 5.52 -2.95
CA ALA A 245 17.08 6.90 -3.11
C ALA A 245 18.32 7.01 -4.01
N ALA A 246 19.30 6.13 -3.85
CA ALA A 246 20.49 6.05 -4.69
C ALA A 246 20.12 5.72 -6.15
N ARG A 247 19.24 4.74 -6.38
CA ARG A 247 18.75 4.39 -7.72
C ARG A 247 18.22 5.62 -8.45
N VAL A 248 17.35 6.41 -7.81
CA VAL A 248 16.80 7.64 -8.39
C VAL A 248 17.83 8.76 -8.48
N ALA A 249 18.71 8.92 -7.49
CA ALA A 249 19.75 9.96 -7.50
C ALA A 249 20.80 9.72 -8.61
N SER A 250 21.07 8.46 -8.97
CA SER A 250 21.99 8.11 -10.08
C SER A 250 21.54 8.71 -11.42
N GLU A 251 20.22 8.82 -11.63
CA GLU A 251 19.61 9.42 -12.82
C GLU A 251 19.83 10.95 -12.89
N THR A 252 20.25 11.57 -11.77
CA THR A 252 20.50 13.01 -11.66
C THR A 252 21.98 13.39 -11.72
N GLY A 253 22.89 12.44 -11.99
CA GLY A 253 24.33 12.69 -12.10
C GLY A 253 25.06 12.92 -10.78
N GLN A 254 24.41 12.66 -9.64
CA GLN A 254 25.02 12.68 -8.32
C GLN A 254 25.95 11.47 -8.11
N LYS A 255 27.08 11.69 -7.44
CA LYS A 255 28.09 10.65 -7.17
C LYS A 255 28.08 10.11 -5.73
N GLU A 256 27.45 10.83 -4.81
CA GLU A 256 27.37 10.43 -3.41
C GLU A 256 26.15 11.05 -2.73
N MET A 257 25.61 10.35 -1.73
CA MET A 257 24.62 10.88 -0.80
C MET A 257 25.19 10.83 0.61
N ARG A 258 24.99 11.90 1.39
CA ARG A 258 25.51 12.04 2.75
C ARG A 258 24.37 12.21 3.74
N THR A 259 24.47 11.61 4.92
CA THR A 259 23.51 11.78 6.01
C THR A 259 24.22 11.70 7.35
N VAL A 260 23.54 12.08 8.43
CA VAL A 260 24.03 11.91 9.80
C VAL A 260 23.21 10.81 10.46
N VAL A 261 23.90 9.86 11.08
CA VAL A 261 23.27 8.77 11.85
C VAL A 261 23.84 8.74 13.26
N LYS A 262 23.15 8.07 14.18
CA LYS A 262 23.71 7.80 15.50
C LYS A 262 24.92 6.86 15.38
N ALA A 263 25.97 7.12 16.15
CA ALA A 263 27.20 6.33 16.13
C ALA A 263 26.94 4.83 16.43
N GLU A 264 26.00 4.54 17.32
CA GLU A 264 25.63 3.18 17.71
C GLU A 264 25.08 2.34 16.55
N TRP A 265 24.55 2.98 15.50
CA TRP A 265 23.98 2.32 14.33
C TRP A 265 24.99 2.04 13.22
N LEU A 266 26.23 2.52 13.32
CA LEU A 266 27.24 2.25 12.31
C LEU A 266 27.47 0.76 12.08
N ARG A 267 27.33 -0.06 13.13
CA ARG A 267 27.44 -1.53 13.01
C ARG A 267 26.33 -2.15 12.16
N GLU A 268 25.14 -1.57 12.15
CA GLU A 268 24.02 -2.06 11.34
C GLU A 268 24.11 -1.58 9.89
N LEU A 269 24.93 -0.56 9.62
CA LEU A 269 24.99 0.16 8.36
C LEU A 269 26.32 0.00 7.61
N ASP A 270 27.28 -0.72 8.18
CA ASP A 270 28.67 -0.82 7.71
C ASP A 270 28.81 -1.27 6.25
N GLN A 271 27.93 -2.14 5.80
CA GLN A 271 27.87 -2.63 4.42
C GLN A 271 27.23 -1.64 3.42
N TYR A 272 26.57 -0.58 3.92
CA TYR A 272 25.79 0.36 3.11
C TYR A 272 26.38 1.77 3.07
N VAL A 273 27.05 2.20 4.14
CA VAL A 273 27.59 3.54 4.27
C VAL A 273 29.00 3.51 4.87
N ALA A 274 29.84 4.44 4.42
CA ALA A 274 31.16 4.67 4.98
C ALA A 274 31.11 5.89 5.93
N PRO A 275 31.63 5.79 7.16
CA PRO A 275 31.78 6.93 8.04
C PRO A 275 32.77 7.94 7.44
N ILE A 276 32.46 9.23 7.58
CA ILE A 276 33.30 10.35 7.13
C ILE A 276 33.92 11.05 8.34
N ALA A 277 33.07 11.49 9.27
CA ALA A 277 33.49 12.29 10.42
C ALA A 277 32.47 12.20 11.57
N THR A 278 32.94 12.34 12.80
CA THR A 278 32.07 12.56 13.96
C THR A 278 31.63 14.02 13.97
N VAL A 279 30.33 14.28 14.05
CA VAL A 279 29.76 15.65 13.96
C VAL A 279 29.21 16.17 15.29
N ALA A 280 28.89 15.28 16.23
CA ALA A 280 28.52 15.58 17.62
C ALA A 280 28.73 14.35 18.50
N ASP A 281 28.69 14.50 19.83
CA ASP A 281 28.75 13.37 20.77
C ASP A 281 27.59 12.39 20.47
N SER A 282 27.93 11.24 19.89
CA SER A 282 27.02 10.18 19.43
C SER A 282 26.43 10.30 18.02
N ALA A 283 26.91 11.22 17.16
CA ALA A 283 26.46 11.33 15.77
C ALA A 283 27.61 11.31 14.76
N VAL A 284 27.43 10.56 13.67
CA VAL A 284 28.44 10.33 12.64
C VAL A 284 27.88 10.69 11.28
N LEU A 285 28.61 11.55 10.57
CA LEU A 285 28.40 11.82 9.16
C LEU A 285 28.84 10.60 8.37
N VAL A 286 27.93 10.04 7.59
CA VAL A 286 28.18 8.90 6.72
C VAL A 286 27.92 9.28 5.26
N ARG A 287 28.63 8.63 4.35
CA ARG A 287 28.36 8.67 2.91
C ARG A 287 27.97 7.27 2.44
N GLY A 288 26.98 7.19 1.58
CA GLY A 288 26.76 6.01 0.74
C GLY A 288 27.03 6.36 -0.71
N TRP A 289 27.52 5.38 -1.45
CA TRP A 289 27.79 5.48 -2.88
C TRP A 289 26.48 5.32 -3.66
N ILE A 290 26.37 6.02 -4.79
CA ILE A 290 25.25 5.96 -5.72
C ILE A 290 25.61 5.03 -6.88
#